data_AF-A0A401MGR3-F1
#
_entry.id   AF-A0A401MGR3-F1
#
_cell.length_a   1.000
_cell.length_b   1.000
_cell.length_c   1.000
_cell.angle_alpha   90.00
_cell.angle_beta   90.00
_cell.angle_gamma   90.00
#
_symmetry.space_group_name_H-M   'P 1'
#
loop_
_entity.id
_entity.type
_entity.pdbx_description
1 polymer ?
#
loop_
_entity_poly.entity_id
_entity_poly.type
_entity_poly.pdbx_seq_one_letter_code
_entity_poly.pdbx_strand_id
1 'polypeptide(L)'
;MSAHQYDEGHTVAGWTGFGVATVGTAVLGLGVCMVSAPLMVGGLGIVAVSVLVTWTLHLTGWGKPPGIRPRDQWGMRVRDTGARAGHPGCVGCRLAGRGVRRTAAEAEVVPAAAAESAPAAATPRS
;
A
#
# COMPACT_ATOMS: atom_id res chain seq x y z
N MET A 1 -7.78 25.75 -14.74
CA MET A 1 -7.21 24.40 -14.53
C MET A 1 -6.16 24.52 -13.45
N SER A 2 -6.29 23.75 -12.38
CA SER A 2 -5.49 23.84 -11.16
C SER A 2 -3.99 23.80 -11.46
N ALA A 3 -3.24 24.81 -11.04
CA ALA A 3 -1.78 24.90 -11.24
C ALA A 3 -1.00 23.77 -10.54
N HIS A 4 -1.64 23.00 -9.66
CA HIS A 4 -1.09 21.80 -9.04
C HIS A 4 -1.68 20.55 -9.69
N GLN A 5 -0.81 19.78 -10.33
CA GLN A 5 -1.10 18.43 -10.82
C GLN A 5 -1.00 17.46 -9.65
N TYR A 6 -2.07 16.72 -9.35
CA TYR A 6 -2.12 15.69 -8.30
C TYR A 6 -2.39 14.32 -8.93
N ASP A 7 -1.87 13.27 -8.31
CA ASP A 7 -2.25 11.90 -8.66
C ASP A 7 -3.68 11.67 -8.17
N GLU A 8 -4.64 11.76 -9.09
CA GLU A 8 -6.08 11.56 -8.88
C GLU A 8 -6.43 10.15 -8.39
N GLY A 9 -5.45 9.24 -8.33
CA GLY A 9 -5.62 7.92 -7.74
C GLY A 9 -6.42 6.96 -8.62
N HIS A 10 -6.58 7.29 -9.90
CA HIS A 10 -7.18 6.43 -10.91
C HIS A 10 -6.32 5.17 -11.08
N THR A 11 -6.73 4.08 -10.45
CA THR A 11 -6.09 2.78 -10.55
C THR A 11 -7.13 1.74 -10.95
N VAL A 12 -6.71 0.69 -11.66
CA VAL A 12 -7.61 -0.41 -12.02
C VAL A 12 -8.20 -1.04 -10.76
N ALA A 13 -7.37 -1.26 -9.72
CA ALA A 13 -7.86 -1.77 -8.43
C ALA A 13 -8.95 -0.87 -7.83
N GLY A 14 -8.73 0.45 -7.81
CA GLY A 14 -9.68 1.41 -7.25
C GLY A 14 -11.01 1.45 -8.00
N TRP A 15 -10.99 1.56 -9.33
CA TRP A 15 -12.20 1.64 -10.14
C TRP A 15 -12.98 0.33 -10.19
N THR A 16 -12.29 -0.81 -10.26
CA THR A 16 -12.94 -2.13 -10.18
C THR A 16 -13.60 -2.32 -8.82
N GLY A 17 -12.87 -2.02 -7.73
CA GLY A 17 -13.42 -2.08 -6.38
C GLY A 17 -14.65 -1.19 -6.19
N PHE A 18 -14.55 0.05 -6.64
CA PHE A 18 -15.65 1.01 -6.61
C PHE A 18 -16.89 0.49 -7.33
N GLY A 19 -16.75 0.04 -8.59
CA GLY A 19 -17.89 -0.48 -9.36
C GLY A 19 -18.57 -1.67 -8.69
N VAL A 20 -17.81 -2.65 -8.20
CA VAL A 20 -18.36 -3.82 -7.51
C VAL A 20 -19.03 -3.42 -6.18
N ALA A 21 -18.42 -2.51 -5.42
CA ALA A 21 -18.98 -2.04 -4.16
C ALA A 21 -20.29 -1.25 -4.35
N THR A 22 -20.39 -0.45 -5.42
CA THR A 22 -21.63 0.25 -5.78
C THR A 22 -22.76 -0.74 -6.07
N VAL A 23 -22.50 -1.77 -6.87
CA VAL A 23 -23.49 -2.82 -7.16
C VAL A 23 -23.90 -3.55 -5.88
N GLY A 24 -22.93 -3.98 -5.05
CA GLY A 24 -23.21 -4.69 -3.81
C GLY A 24 -24.03 -3.86 -2.82
N THR A 25 -23.69 -2.59 -2.67
CA THR A 25 -24.42 -1.65 -1.79
C THR A 25 -25.83 -1.38 -2.31
N ALA A 26 -26.01 -1.26 -3.63
CA ALA A 26 -27.33 -1.10 -4.23
C ALA A 26 -28.22 -2.32 -3.99
N VAL A 27 -27.68 -3.54 -4.18
CA VAL A 27 -28.40 -4.79 -3.89
C VAL A 27 -28.74 -4.90 -2.41
N LEU A 28 -27.81 -4.54 -1.52
CA LEU A 28 -28.04 -4.51 -0.08
C LEU A 28 -29.16 -3.52 0.29
N GLY A 29 -29.14 -2.31 -0.27
CA GLY A 29 -30.18 -1.29 -0.06
C GLY A 29 -31.56 -1.75 -0.55
N LEU A 30 -31.63 -2.41 -1.71
CA LEU A 30 -32.86 -3.04 -2.19
C LEU A 30 -33.37 -4.12 -1.23
N GLY A 31 -32.47 -4.93 -0.67
CA GLY A 31 -32.79 -5.90 0.36
C GLY A 31 -33.43 -5.27 1.60
N VAL A 32 -32.92 -4.12 2.05
CA VAL A 32 -33.50 -3.34 3.16
C VAL A 32 -34.90 -2.85 2.81
N CYS A 33 -35.09 -2.21 1.65
CA CYS A 33 -36.39 -1.67 1.23
C CYS A 33 -37.47 -2.77 1.09
N MET A 34 -37.07 -3.98 0.71
CA MET A 34 -37.98 -5.13 0.54
C MET A 34 -38.04 -6.06 1.75
N VAL A 35 -37.30 -5.77 2.84
CA VAL A 35 -37.18 -6.64 4.02
C VAL A 35 -36.77 -8.07 3.63
N SER A 36 -35.85 -8.19 2.67
CA SER A 36 -35.43 -9.45 2.07
C SER A 36 -34.05 -9.88 2.55
N ALA A 37 -34.00 -10.84 3.47
CA ALA A 37 -32.74 -11.39 3.97
C ALA A 37 -31.82 -11.94 2.86
N PRO A 38 -32.32 -12.68 1.84
CA PRO A 38 -31.46 -13.15 0.74
C PRO A 38 -30.77 -12.02 -0.01
N LEU A 39 -31.46 -10.90 -0.28
CA LEU A 39 -30.88 -9.75 -0.96
C LEU A 39 -29.86 -9.02 -0.08
N MET A 40 -30.10 -8.93 1.23
CA MET A 40 -29.13 -8.35 2.16
C MET A 40 -27.84 -9.19 2.20
N VAL A 41 -27.96 -10.51 2.36
CA VAL A 41 -26.81 -11.42 2.38
C VAL A 41 -26.07 -11.38 1.04
N GLY A 42 -26.80 -11.40 -0.08
CA GLY A 42 -26.22 -11.29 -1.41
C GLY A 42 -25.45 -9.98 -1.62
N GLY A 43 -26.05 -8.85 -1.27
CA GLY A 43 -25.40 -7.54 -1.36
C GLY A 43 -24.14 -7.44 -0.51
N LEU A 44 -24.19 -7.92 0.73
CA LEU A 44 -23.02 -7.99 1.61
C LEU A 44 -21.92 -8.90 1.03
N GLY A 45 -22.30 -10.03 0.44
CA GLY A 45 -21.39 -10.93 -0.26
C GLY A 45 -20.68 -10.23 -1.42
N ILE A 46 -21.39 -9.45 -2.23
CA ILE A 46 -20.79 -8.67 -3.32
C ILE A 46 -19.80 -7.63 -2.79
N VAL A 47 -20.12 -6.95 -1.69
CA VAL A 47 -19.19 -6.01 -1.04
C VAL A 47 -17.93 -6.73 -0.56
N ALA A 48 -18.06 -7.91 0.04
CA ALA A 48 -16.90 -8.71 0.43
C ALA A 48 -16.04 -9.12 -0.79
N VAL A 49 -16.67 -9.49 -1.91
CA VAL A 49 -15.97 -9.76 -3.18
C VAL A 49 -15.24 -8.52 -3.68
N SER A 50 -15.81 -7.32 -3.58
CA SER A 50 -15.13 -6.06 -3.94
C SER A 50 -13.82 -5.90 -3.16
N VAL A 51 -13.84 -6.13 -1.84
CA VAL A 51 -12.64 -6.05 -1.00
C VAL A 51 -11.57 -7.04 -1.48
N LEU A 52 -11.95 -8.29 -1.74
CA LEU A 52 -11.01 -9.32 -2.20
C LEU A 52 -10.44 -9.02 -3.59
N VAL A 53 -11.26 -8.57 -4.53
CA VAL A 53 -10.82 -8.19 -5.89
C VAL A 53 -9.89 -6.98 -5.83
N THR A 54 -10.25 -5.95 -5.06
CA THR A 54 -9.41 -4.75 -4.90
C THR A 54 -8.07 -5.11 -4.27
N TRP A 55 -8.09 -5.97 -3.24
CA TRP A 55 -6.90 -6.42 -2.54
C TRP A 55 -5.99 -7.24 -3.45
N THR A 56 -6.52 -8.21 -4.19
CA THR A 56 -5.75 -9.02 -5.15
C THR A 56 -5.17 -8.16 -6.28
N LEU A 57 -5.93 -7.19 -6.81
CA LEU A 57 -5.42 -6.23 -7.79
C LEU A 57 -4.29 -5.36 -7.20
N HIS A 58 -4.44 -4.87 -5.98
CA HIS A 58 -3.38 -4.14 -5.29
C HIS A 58 -2.12 -4.99 -5.12
N LEU A 59 -2.24 -6.23 -4.64
CA LEU A 59 -1.13 -7.16 -4.48
C LEU A 59 -0.47 -7.53 -5.80
N THR A 60 -1.21 -7.47 -6.90
CA THR A 60 -0.66 -7.73 -8.24
C THR A 60 -0.09 -6.46 -8.88
N GLY A 61 -0.10 -5.30 -8.22
CA GLY A 61 0.52 -4.05 -8.69
C GLY A 61 -0.41 -3.15 -9.51
N TRP A 62 -1.71 -3.43 -9.51
CA TRP A 62 -2.72 -2.61 -10.20
C TRP A 62 -3.38 -1.57 -9.30
N GLY A 63 -2.91 -1.45 -8.05
CA GLY A 63 -3.34 -0.45 -7.08
C GLY A 63 -2.26 0.60 -6.84
N LYS A 64 -2.63 1.66 -6.11
CA LYS A 64 -1.70 2.72 -5.73
C LYS A 64 -0.83 2.27 -4.54
N PRO A 65 0.51 2.28 -4.64
CA PRO A 65 1.38 2.08 -3.48
C PRO A 65 1.25 3.28 -2.51
N PRO A 66 1.54 3.10 -1.20
CA PRO A 66 1.61 4.21 -0.27
C PRO A 66 2.72 5.19 -0.66
N GLY A 67 2.48 6.49 -0.49
CA GLY A 67 3.43 7.55 -0.80
C GLY A 67 3.17 8.27 -2.13
N ILE A 68 4.12 9.11 -2.53
CA ILE A 68 4.05 9.92 -3.76
C ILE A 68 4.60 9.09 -4.92
N ARG A 69 3.85 9.02 -6.02
CA ARG A 69 4.26 8.35 -7.25
C ARG A 69 4.84 9.36 -8.24
N PRO A 70 5.96 9.06 -8.92
CA PRO A 70 6.43 9.80 -10.09
C PRO A 70 5.34 9.92 -11.17
N ARG A 71 5.33 11.02 -11.95
CA ARG A 71 4.25 11.33 -12.92
C ARG A 71 4.12 10.29 -14.03
N ASP A 72 5.23 9.73 -14.48
CA ASP A 72 5.29 8.64 -15.47
C ASP A 72 4.52 7.39 -15.01
N GLN A 73 4.28 7.24 -13.71
CA GLN A 73 3.60 6.10 -13.13
C GLN A 73 2.12 6.37 -12.83
N TRP A 74 1.57 7.56 -13.15
CA TRP A 74 0.18 7.91 -12.84
C TRP A 74 -0.85 7.23 -13.75
N GLY A 75 -0.42 6.69 -14.89
CA GLY A 75 -1.31 6.01 -15.82
C GLY A 75 -2.01 4.82 -15.17
N MET A 76 -3.33 4.70 -15.36
CA MET A 76 -4.12 3.56 -14.87
C MET A 76 -3.56 2.19 -15.28
N ARG A 77 -2.91 2.13 -16.45
CA ARG A 77 -2.34 0.91 -17.01
C ARG A 77 -0.91 0.61 -16.56
N VAL A 78 -0.28 1.52 -15.83
CA VAL A 78 1.08 1.32 -15.32
C VAL A 78 1.00 0.42 -14.10
N ARG A 79 1.68 -0.72 -14.20
CA ARG A 79 1.73 -1.72 -13.13
C ARG A 79 2.91 -1.44 -12.22
N ASP A 80 2.66 -1.43 -10.92
CA ASP A 80 3.69 -1.36 -9.90
C ASP A 80 4.43 -2.70 -9.76
N THR A 81 5.72 -2.69 -10.08
CA THR A 81 6.59 -3.87 -10.00
C THR A 81 7.05 -4.18 -8.57
N GLY A 82 6.98 -3.19 -7.66
CA GLY A 82 7.36 -3.31 -6.25
C GLY A 82 6.33 -4.07 -5.39
N ALA A 83 5.07 -4.16 -5.85
CA ALA A 83 3.98 -4.82 -5.14
C ALA A 83 4.27 -6.27 -4.71
N ARG A 84 5.11 -7.01 -5.46
CA ARG A 84 5.52 -8.38 -5.11
C ARG A 84 6.41 -8.43 -3.86
N ALA A 85 7.29 -7.45 -3.66
CA ALA A 85 8.11 -7.33 -2.47
C ALA A 85 7.31 -6.81 -1.26
N GLY A 86 6.22 -6.08 -1.53
CA GLY A 86 5.39 -5.41 -0.54
C GLY A 86 5.92 -4.04 -0.19
N HIS A 87 5.01 -3.13 0.16
CA HIS A 87 5.35 -1.75 0.48
C HIS A 87 5.51 -1.54 1.98
N PRO A 88 6.51 -0.75 2.41
CA PRO A 88 6.63 -0.31 3.79
C PRO A 88 5.33 0.36 4.26
N GLY A 89 4.84 -0.03 5.44
CA GLY A 89 3.64 0.55 6.04
C GLY A 89 2.30 0.19 5.37
N CYS A 90 2.27 -0.56 4.26
CA CYS A 90 1.01 -0.95 3.62
C CYS A 90 0.35 -2.12 4.35
N VAL A 91 -0.80 -1.88 4.98
CA VAL A 91 -1.60 -2.92 5.66
C VAL A 91 -2.02 -4.04 4.69
N GLY A 92 -2.44 -3.70 3.47
CA GLY A 92 -2.84 -4.70 2.47
C GLY A 92 -1.69 -5.64 2.08
N CYS A 93 -0.48 -5.12 1.90
CA CYS A 93 0.72 -5.93 1.66
C CYS A 93 1.12 -6.75 2.88
N ARG A 94 1.01 -6.17 4.08
CA ARG A 94 1.34 -6.84 5.35
C ARG A 94 0.41 -8.01 5.65
N LEU A 95 -0.90 -7.85 5.42
CA LEU A 95 -1.89 -8.93 5.53
C LEU A 95 -1.60 -10.08 4.57
N ALA A 96 -0.90 -9.81 3.46
CA ALA A 96 -0.40 -10.82 2.53
C ALA A 96 1.00 -11.37 2.89
N GLY A 97 1.55 -11.03 4.06
CA GLY A 97 2.88 -11.45 4.51
C GLY A 97 4.05 -10.75 3.81
N ARG A 98 3.82 -9.63 3.10
CA ARG A 98 4.85 -8.92 2.32
C ARG A 98 5.41 -7.71 3.08
N GLY A 99 6.62 -7.27 2.72
CA GLY A 99 7.24 -6.05 3.27
C GLY A 99 7.96 -6.18 4.63
N VAL A 100 7.92 -7.36 5.27
CA VAL A 100 8.52 -7.57 6.61
C VAL A 100 10.05 -7.79 6.57
N ARG A 101 10.61 -8.25 5.43
CA ARG A 101 12.02 -8.68 5.37
C ARG A 101 13.07 -7.57 5.31
N ARG A 102 12.71 -6.32 4.97
CA ARG A 102 13.71 -5.24 4.86
C ARG A 102 14.09 -4.60 6.20
N THR A 103 13.21 -4.60 7.19
CA THR A 103 13.52 -3.99 8.50
C THR A 103 14.46 -4.83 9.36
N ALA A 104 14.57 -6.14 9.09
CA ALA A 104 15.50 -7.01 9.82
C ALA A 104 16.93 -6.97 9.27
N ALA A 105 17.10 -6.77 7.96
CA ALA A 105 18.42 -6.76 7.31
C ALA A 105 19.19 -5.43 7.46
N GLU A 106 18.50 -4.34 7.80
CA GLU A 106 19.15 -3.03 8.05
C GLU A 106 19.64 -2.88 9.51
N ALA A 107 19.26 -3.81 10.41
CA ALA A 107 19.73 -3.85 11.79
C ALA A 107 21.06 -4.62 11.97
N GLU A 108 21.56 -5.30 10.93
CA GLU A 108 22.77 -6.14 10.99
C GLU A 108 23.93 -5.54 10.16
N VAL A 109 24.13 -4.21 10.19
CA VAL A 109 25.41 -3.61 9.76
C VAL A 109 25.77 -2.44 10.67
N VAL A 110 26.26 -2.75 11.88
CA VAL A 110 27.16 -1.84 12.62
C VAL A 110 28.53 -2.51 12.61
N PRO A 111 29.49 -2.08 11.78
CA PRO A 111 30.88 -2.46 12.00
C PRO A 111 31.36 -1.62 13.18
N ALA A 112 31.64 -2.29 14.30
CA ALA A 112 32.42 -1.74 15.39
C ALA A 112 33.85 -1.49 14.89
N ALA A 113 34.13 -0.27 14.42
CA ALA A 113 35.48 0.15 14.07
C ALA A 113 36.07 0.95 15.25
N ALA A 114 36.90 0.24 16.01
CA ALA A 114 38.13 0.64 16.68
C ALA A 114 38.22 2.04 17.32
N ALA A 115 38.29 2.02 18.65
CA ALA A 115 38.96 3.06 19.42
C ALA A 115 40.47 3.05 19.09
N GLU A 116 41.01 4.17 18.62
CA GLU A 116 42.45 4.40 18.51
C GLU A 116 42.81 5.77 19.11
N SER A 117 43.30 5.71 20.35
CA SER A 117 44.42 6.44 20.95
C SER A 117 44.53 7.97 20.82
N ALA A 118 44.40 8.64 21.98
CA ALA A 118 44.85 10.00 22.23
C ALA A 118 46.39 10.13 22.24
N PRO A 119 46.97 11.28 21.84
CA PRO A 119 48.31 11.65 22.28
C PRO A 119 48.26 12.55 23.52
N ALA A 120 49.00 12.13 24.54
CA ALA A 120 49.30 12.88 25.74
C ALA A 120 50.23 14.08 25.44
N ALA A 121 50.01 15.17 26.16
CA ALA A 121 50.80 16.40 26.11
C ALA A 121 52.24 16.19 26.65
N ALA A 122 53.19 16.93 26.06
CA ALA A 122 54.47 17.26 26.69
C ALA A 122 54.99 18.63 26.20
N THR A 123 54.93 19.62 27.10
CA THR A 123 55.76 20.85 27.13
C THR A 123 56.99 20.52 28.01
N PRO A 124 58.23 21.09 27.91
CA PRO A 124 58.53 22.53 27.74
C PRO A 124 59.90 23.00 27.14
N ARG A 125 60.03 24.34 26.99
CA ARG A 125 61.20 25.28 27.04
C ARG A 125 62.43 25.13 26.11
N SER A 126 62.69 26.21 25.35
CA SER A 126 63.89 27.08 25.48
C SER A 126 63.64 28.44 24.82
#